data_AF-A0A1J0TMD4-F1
#
_entry.id   AF-A0A1J0TMD4-F1
#
_cell.length_a   1.000
_cell.length_b   1.000
_cell.length_c   1.000
_cell.angle_alpha   90.00
_cell.angle_beta   90.00
_cell.angle_gamma   90.00
#
_symmetry.space_group_name_H-M   'P 1'
#
loop_
_entity.id
_entity.type
_entity.pdbx_description
1 polymer ?
#
loop_
_entity_poly.entity_id
_entity_poly.type
_entity_poly.pdbx_seq_one_letter_code
_entity_poly.pdbx_strand_id
1 'polypeptide(L)'
;MPGKTHIPEFCQCATSDNLLGRETGNPWDPSRTPGGSSGGAAASVGAGLATIALGSEGGGSIRIPSAFSGLVGFKPTTGSCADERGFRAMTDFVTAGPPAWTVDDARIVTEILAAQMLGVAERAFDDP
;
A
#
# COMPACT_ATOMS: atom_id res chain seq x y z
N MET A 1 15.08 0.70 -9.64
CA MET A 1 13.85 -0.13 -9.55
C MET A 1 13.33 0.02 -8.12
N PRO A 2 12.06 0.38 -7.85
CA PRO A 2 11.55 0.25 -6.49
C PRO A 2 11.53 -1.25 -6.12
N GLY A 3 11.96 -1.58 -4.91
CA GLY A 3 12.11 -2.95 -4.41
C GLY A 3 11.00 -3.36 -3.45
N LYS A 4 11.16 -4.51 -2.79
CA LYS A 4 10.26 -4.92 -1.70
C LYS A 4 10.46 -4.02 -0.48
N THR A 5 9.38 -3.44 0.02
CA THR A 5 9.40 -2.61 1.23
C THR A 5 9.24 -3.44 2.50
N HIS A 6 9.72 -2.89 3.62
CA HIS A 6 9.61 -3.51 4.94
C HIS A 6 8.14 -3.60 5.39
N ILE A 7 7.77 -4.72 6.01
CA ILE A 7 6.47 -4.99 6.62
C ILE A 7 6.68 -5.79 7.92
N PRO A 8 5.73 -5.81 8.88
CA PRO A 8 5.79 -6.75 9.98
C PRO A 8 5.57 -8.18 9.47
N GLU A 9 6.01 -9.16 10.26
CA GLU A 9 5.87 -10.57 9.90
C GLU A 9 4.40 -10.91 9.60
N PHE A 10 4.17 -11.54 8.44
CA PHE A 10 2.83 -11.90 7.92
C PHE A 10 1.81 -10.75 7.83
N CYS A 11 2.24 -9.48 7.86
CA CYS A 11 1.36 -8.32 7.94
C CYS A 11 0.45 -8.30 9.20
N GLN A 12 0.86 -8.95 10.30
CA GLN A 12 0.04 -9.12 11.52
C GLN A 12 0.36 -8.09 12.63
N CYS A 13 0.78 -6.88 12.26
CA CYS A 13 0.98 -5.80 13.21
C CYS A 13 0.63 -4.43 12.60
N ALA A 14 0.23 -3.49 13.45
CA ALA A 14 -0.02 -2.09 13.08
C ALA A 14 1.26 -1.22 13.09
N THR A 15 2.42 -1.85 13.23
CA THR A 15 3.77 -1.26 13.11
C THR A 15 4.55 -2.00 12.01
N SER A 16 5.77 -1.55 11.70
CA SER A 16 6.60 -2.11 10.60
C SER A 16 7.96 -2.61 11.07
N ASP A 17 7.99 -3.22 12.25
CA ASP A 17 9.12 -3.94 12.80
C ASP A 17 9.15 -5.40 12.32
N ASN A 18 10.35 -5.93 12.05
CA ASN A 18 10.58 -7.37 11.86
C ASN A 18 12.06 -7.71 12.12
N LEU A 19 12.40 -9.00 12.07
CA LEU A 19 13.76 -9.50 12.37
C LEU A 19 14.73 -9.47 11.17
N LEU A 20 14.30 -9.01 9.99
CA LEU A 20 15.10 -9.05 8.76
C LEU A 20 16.00 -7.82 8.58
N GLY A 21 15.76 -6.76 9.35
CA GLY A 21 16.53 -5.53 9.24
C GLY A 21 16.13 -4.51 10.30
N ARG A 22 16.72 -3.32 10.20
CA ARG A 22 16.35 -2.19 11.06
C ARG A 22 14.89 -1.80 10.81
N GLU A 23 14.16 -1.51 11.88
CA GLU A 23 12.78 -1.03 11.80
C GLU A 23 12.66 0.19 10.87
N THR A 24 11.57 0.22 10.11
CA THR A 24 11.24 1.40 9.31
C THR A 24 10.84 2.53 10.24
N GLY A 25 11.48 3.70 10.09
CA GLY A 25 11.11 4.92 10.78
C GLY A 25 10.06 5.73 10.02
N ASN A 26 9.33 6.58 10.74
CA ASN A 26 8.40 7.54 10.17
C ASN A 26 9.16 8.58 9.32
N PRO A 27 8.68 8.95 8.13
CA PRO A 27 9.36 9.93 7.28
C PRO A 27 9.47 11.33 7.91
N TRP A 28 8.60 11.66 8.87
CA TRP A 28 8.60 12.94 9.58
C TRP A 28 9.46 12.92 10.86
N ASP A 29 9.65 11.74 11.45
CA ASP A 29 10.48 11.52 12.64
C ASP A 29 10.99 10.05 12.66
N PRO A 30 12.24 9.80 12.22
CA PRO A 30 12.77 8.43 12.11
C PRO A 30 12.86 7.66 13.44
N SER A 31 12.63 8.31 14.58
CA SER A 31 12.56 7.63 15.90
C SER A 31 11.17 7.03 16.20
N ARG A 32 10.17 7.31 15.37
CA ARG A 32 8.78 6.83 15.52
C ARG A 32 8.42 5.83 14.45
N THR A 33 7.37 5.06 14.72
CA THR A 33 6.81 4.13 13.73
C THR A 33 6.11 4.90 12.60
N PRO A 34 6.24 4.45 11.34
CA PRO A 34 5.40 4.89 10.24
C PRO A 34 4.01 4.24 10.28
N GLY A 35 3.71 3.38 11.27
CA GLY A 35 2.53 2.52 11.28
C GLY A 35 2.74 1.24 10.47
N GLY A 36 1.66 0.50 10.22
CA GLY A 36 1.73 -0.80 9.56
C GLY A 36 0.35 -1.38 9.23
N SER A 37 0.28 -2.50 8.51
CA SER A 37 1.45 -3.31 8.11
C SER A 37 2.24 -2.77 6.91
N SER A 38 1.67 -1.88 6.09
CA SER A 38 2.34 -1.35 4.88
C SER A 38 3.25 -0.13 5.18
N GLY A 39 3.92 -0.09 6.33
CA GLY A 39 4.65 1.11 6.75
C GLY A 39 5.91 1.38 5.94
N GLY A 40 6.62 0.37 5.45
CA GLY A 40 7.71 0.59 4.49
C GLY A 40 7.27 1.28 3.20
N ALA A 41 6.09 0.89 2.68
CA ALA A 41 5.48 1.52 1.51
C ALA A 41 5.14 2.99 1.79
N ALA A 42 4.38 3.27 2.85
CA ALA A 42 4.01 4.63 3.21
C ALA A 42 5.23 5.52 3.54
N ALA A 43 6.22 4.99 4.27
CA ALA A 43 7.44 5.73 4.59
C ALA A 43 8.26 6.05 3.34
N SER A 44 8.36 5.13 2.37
CA SER A 44 9.07 5.38 1.11
C SER A 44 8.43 6.48 0.27
N VAL A 45 7.08 6.52 0.22
CA VAL A 45 6.35 7.59 -0.48
C VAL A 45 6.45 8.91 0.28
N GLY A 46 6.21 8.88 1.60
CA GLY A 46 6.25 10.06 2.46
C GLY A 46 7.64 10.70 2.55
N ALA A 47 8.72 9.93 2.42
CA ALA A 47 10.10 10.43 2.34
C ALA A 47 10.52 10.86 0.92
N GLY A 48 9.66 10.72 -0.09
CA GLY A 48 9.99 11.03 -1.48
C GLY A 48 10.97 10.06 -2.14
N LEU A 49 11.18 8.87 -1.57
CA LEU A 49 12.05 7.82 -2.13
C LEU A 49 11.37 7.06 -3.27
N ALA A 50 10.04 6.97 -3.23
CA ALA A 50 9.21 6.38 -4.26
C ALA A 50 8.07 7.33 -4.61
N THR A 51 7.74 7.44 -5.91
CA THR A 51 6.57 8.20 -6.36
C THR A 51 5.27 7.49 -6.00
N ILE A 52 5.26 6.17 -6.13
CA ILE A 52 4.11 5.29 -5.87
C ILE A 52 4.61 4.07 -5.10
N ALA A 53 3.83 3.59 -4.15
CA ALA A 53 4.01 2.29 -3.52
C ALA A 53 2.67 1.55 -3.45
N LEU A 54 2.72 0.25 -3.17
CA LEU A 54 1.54 -0.59 -3.01
C LEU A 54 1.51 -1.17 -1.59
N GLY A 55 0.31 -1.21 -1.01
CA GLY A 55 0.03 -1.91 0.23
C GLY A 55 -1.13 -2.88 0.06
N SER A 56 -1.35 -3.67 1.09
CA SER A 56 -2.55 -4.49 1.25
C SER A 56 -3.22 -4.16 2.57
N GLU A 57 -4.53 -4.28 2.63
CA GLU A 57 -5.27 -3.96 3.83
C GLU A 57 -6.39 -4.96 4.09
N GLY A 58 -6.41 -5.53 5.30
CA GLY A 58 -7.60 -6.16 5.88
C GLY A 58 -8.05 -5.45 7.17
N GLY A 59 -7.11 -4.90 7.95
CA GLY A 59 -7.37 -4.29 9.26
C GLY A 59 -6.91 -2.83 9.41
N GLY A 60 -6.76 -2.10 8.29
CA GLY A 60 -6.24 -0.72 8.28
C GLY A 60 -4.81 -0.54 7.77
N SER A 61 -4.17 -1.60 7.27
CA SER A 61 -2.76 -1.61 6.88
C SER A 61 -2.33 -0.69 5.73
N ILE A 62 -3.26 -0.02 5.03
CA ILE A 62 -2.95 1.10 4.12
C ILE A 62 -3.26 2.41 4.84
N ARG A 63 -4.43 2.52 5.46
CA ARG A 63 -4.92 3.74 6.12
C ARG A 63 -4.08 4.16 7.33
N ILE A 64 -3.73 3.23 8.21
CA ILE A 64 -2.92 3.47 9.42
C ILE A 64 -1.57 4.07 9.05
N PRO A 65 -0.73 3.41 8.20
CA PRO A 65 0.58 3.97 7.91
C PRO A 65 0.52 5.23 7.05
N SER A 66 -0.51 5.39 6.21
CA SER A 66 -0.72 6.63 5.47
C SER A 66 -1.03 7.81 6.41
N ALA A 67 -1.90 7.60 7.41
CA ALA A 67 -2.19 8.63 8.41
C ALA A 67 -0.95 9.06 9.19
N PHE A 68 -0.08 8.11 9.53
CA PHE A 68 1.16 8.40 10.26
C PHE A 68 2.21 9.08 9.37
N SER A 69 2.20 8.78 8.07
CA SER A 69 3.15 9.29 7.09
C SER A 69 2.63 10.51 6.32
N GLY A 70 1.48 11.09 6.69
CA GLY A 70 0.94 12.30 6.07
C GLY A 70 0.45 12.11 4.62
N LEU A 71 -0.04 10.90 4.31
CA LEU A 71 -0.47 10.49 2.98
C LEU A 71 -1.97 10.18 2.93
N VAL A 72 -2.51 10.18 1.71
CA VAL A 72 -3.80 9.58 1.38
C VAL A 72 -3.64 8.05 1.35
N GLY A 73 -4.33 7.36 2.24
CA GLY A 73 -4.42 5.90 2.23
C GLY A 73 -5.77 5.44 1.71
N PHE A 74 -5.81 4.92 0.49
CA PHE A 74 -7.07 4.45 -0.09
C PHE A 74 -7.17 2.92 -0.02
N LYS A 75 -8.26 2.44 0.59
CA LYS A 75 -8.65 1.02 0.60
C LYS A 75 -9.76 0.82 -0.42
N PRO A 76 -9.49 0.18 -1.57
CA PRO A 76 -10.54 -0.10 -2.54
C PRO A 76 -11.59 -1.07 -1.99
N THR A 77 -12.76 -1.07 -2.63
CA THR A 77 -13.83 -2.03 -2.37
C THR A 77 -13.28 -3.46 -2.53
N THR A 78 -13.58 -4.34 -1.58
CA THR A 78 -13.13 -5.73 -1.67
C THR A 78 -13.60 -6.38 -2.97
N GLY A 79 -12.67 -7.03 -3.67
CA GLY A 79 -12.92 -7.64 -4.98
C GLY A 79 -12.77 -6.70 -6.18
N SER A 80 -12.47 -5.41 -5.99
CA SER A 80 -12.25 -4.49 -7.12
C SER A 80 -10.88 -4.60 -7.76
N CYS A 81 -9.90 -5.19 -7.08
CA CYS A 81 -8.52 -5.33 -7.55
C CYS A 81 -8.10 -6.80 -7.51
N ALA A 82 -7.11 -7.15 -8.35
CA ALA A 82 -6.57 -8.49 -8.40
C ALA A 82 -5.95 -8.88 -7.05
N ASP A 83 -6.27 -10.07 -6.58
CA ASP A 83 -5.67 -10.66 -5.40
C ASP A 83 -5.22 -12.08 -5.71
N GLU A 84 -3.96 -12.37 -5.43
CA GLU A 84 -3.37 -13.70 -5.55
C GLU A 84 -3.81 -14.65 -4.43
N ARG A 85 -4.70 -14.19 -3.54
CA ARG A 85 -5.29 -14.97 -2.43
C ARG A 85 -4.22 -15.51 -1.50
N GLY A 86 -3.38 -14.61 -1.00
CA GLY A 86 -2.22 -14.88 -0.15
C GLY A 86 -2.53 -15.67 1.13
N PHE A 87 -2.52 -15.02 2.30
CA PHE A 87 -2.83 -15.71 3.56
C PHE A 87 -4.33 -16.06 3.63
N ARG A 88 -4.67 -17.28 3.23
CA ARG A 88 -6.04 -17.76 2.95
C ARG A 88 -7.08 -17.50 4.04
N ALA A 89 -6.67 -17.38 5.30
CA ALA A 89 -7.59 -17.09 6.41
C ALA A 89 -8.13 -15.64 6.42
N MET A 90 -7.54 -14.72 5.64
CA MET A 90 -7.93 -13.30 5.61
C MET A 90 -8.36 -12.79 4.22
N THR A 91 -8.40 -13.66 3.21
CA THR A 91 -8.57 -13.22 1.81
C THR A 91 -9.88 -12.52 1.53
N ASP A 92 -10.94 -12.83 2.29
CA ASP A 92 -12.30 -12.37 1.98
C ASP A 92 -12.53 -10.87 2.26
N PHE A 93 -11.57 -10.20 2.90
CA PHE A 93 -11.66 -8.77 3.23
C PHE A 93 -10.37 -7.99 2.93
N VAL A 94 -9.33 -8.68 2.45
CA VAL A 94 -8.06 -8.05 2.05
C VAL A 94 -8.18 -7.45 0.65
N THR A 95 -7.57 -6.27 0.45
CA THR A 95 -7.50 -5.65 -0.87
C THR A 95 -6.21 -4.87 -1.01
N ALA A 96 -5.64 -4.86 -2.21
CA ALA A 96 -4.49 -4.03 -2.55
C ALA A 96 -4.92 -2.57 -2.78
N GLY A 97 -4.05 -1.62 -2.44
CA GLY A 97 -4.31 -0.21 -2.68
C GLY A 97 -3.10 0.68 -2.38
N PRO A 98 -3.14 1.96 -2.78
CA PRO A 98 -2.01 2.87 -2.66
C PRO A 98 -2.03 3.70 -1.37
N PRO A 99 -0.88 3.89 -0.70
CA PRO A 99 -0.53 5.15 -0.05
C PRO A 99 -0.05 6.16 -1.12
N ALA A 100 -0.60 7.38 -1.12
CA ALA A 100 -0.30 8.39 -2.13
C ALA A 100 -0.29 9.81 -1.56
N TRP A 101 0.35 10.75 -2.25
CA TRP A 101 0.41 12.15 -1.83
C TRP A 101 -0.92 12.88 -2.01
N THR A 102 -1.67 12.53 -3.04
CA THR A 102 -2.96 13.16 -3.35
C THR A 102 -4.05 12.13 -3.59
N VAL A 103 -5.31 12.59 -3.51
CA VAL A 103 -6.46 11.77 -3.86
C VAL A 103 -6.43 11.38 -5.34
N ASP A 104 -5.92 12.26 -6.22
CA ASP A 104 -5.85 11.98 -7.64
C ASP A 104 -4.81 10.91 -7.98
N ASP A 105 -3.65 10.93 -7.32
CA ASP A 105 -2.65 9.85 -7.42
C ASP A 105 -3.24 8.51 -6.95
N ALA A 106 -3.95 8.52 -5.80
CA ALA A 106 -4.59 7.31 -5.28
C ALA A 106 -5.66 6.77 -6.24
N ARG A 107 -6.44 7.66 -6.87
CA ARG A 107 -7.43 7.30 -7.89
C ARG A 107 -6.77 6.64 -9.10
N ILE A 108 -5.77 7.26 -9.70
CA ILE A 108 -5.06 6.74 -10.89
C ILE A 108 -4.47 5.36 -10.62
N VAL A 109 -3.77 5.19 -9.49
CA VAL A 109 -3.17 3.89 -9.15
C VAL A 109 -4.24 2.82 -8.93
N THR A 110 -5.35 3.18 -8.27
CA THR A 110 -6.47 2.25 -8.07
C THR A 110 -7.12 1.83 -9.38
N GLU A 111 -7.33 2.77 -10.31
CA GLU A 111 -7.89 2.47 -11.64
C GLU A 111 -7.03 1.46 -12.39
N ILE A 112 -5.70 1.62 -12.35
CA ILE A 112 -4.74 0.67 -12.95
C ILE A 112 -4.85 -0.71 -12.30
N LEU A 113 -4.89 -0.77 -10.96
CA LEU A 113 -5.02 -2.04 -10.22
C LEU A 113 -6.34 -2.75 -10.51
N ALA A 114 -7.42 -1.99 -10.68
CA ALA A 114 -8.75 -2.52 -10.97
C ALA A 114 -8.92 -2.97 -12.43
N ALA A 115 -8.26 -2.31 -13.38
CA ALA A 115 -8.30 -2.68 -14.80
C ALA A 115 -7.82 -4.11 -15.05
N GLN A 116 -6.92 -4.63 -14.20
CA GLN A 116 -6.45 -6.02 -14.28
C GLN A 116 -7.53 -7.05 -13.92
N MET A 117 -8.52 -6.71 -13.09
CA MET A 117 -9.65 -7.60 -12.81
C MET A 117 -10.68 -7.63 -13.93
N LEU A 118 -10.82 -6.53 -14.66
CA LEU A 118 -11.82 -6.40 -15.72
C LEU A 118 -11.33 -6.91 -17.08
N GLY A 119 -10.05 -7.33 -17.20
CA GLY A 119 -9.46 -7.73 -18.49
C GLY A 119 -9.33 -6.57 -19.49
N VAL A 120 -9.27 -5.32 -19.00
CA VAL A 120 -9.35 -4.09 -19.83
C VAL A 120 -7.96 -3.49 -20.12
N ALA A 121 -6.88 -4.21 -19.80
CA ALA A 121 -5.51 -3.70 -19.91
C ALA A 121 -5.11 -3.23 -21.33
N GLU A 122 -5.85 -3.60 -22.38
CA GLU A 122 -5.58 -3.15 -23.76
C GLU A 122 -6.32 -1.87 -24.20
N ARG A 123 -7.26 -1.29 -23.44
CA ARG A 123 -8.09 -0.16 -23.94
C ARG A 123 -7.79 1.22 -23.34
N ALA A 124 -6.90 1.32 -22.35
CA ALA A 124 -6.71 2.57 -21.60
C ALA A 124 -5.62 3.51 -22.16
N PHE A 125 -4.85 3.07 -23.17
CA PHE A 125 -3.75 3.85 -23.75
C PHE A 125 -4.00 4.36 -25.17
N ASP A 126 -5.23 4.20 -25.68
CA ASP A 126 -5.60 4.44 -27.10
C ASP A 126 -6.63 5.58 -27.30
N ASP A 127 -6.81 6.49 -26.34
CA ASP A 127 -7.59 7.72 -26.57
C ASP A 127 -6.63 8.89 -26.92
N PRO A 128 -6.84 9.60 -28.06
CA PRO A 128 -5.88 10.55 -28.64
C PRO A 128 -5.69 11.87 -27.88
#